data_AF-A0A2G5UVB1-F1
#
_entry.id   AF-A0A2G5UVB1-F1
#
_cell.length_a   1.000
_cell.length_b   1.000
_cell.length_c   1.000
_cell.angle_alpha   90.00
_cell.angle_beta   90.00
_cell.angle_gamma   90.00
#
_symmetry.space_group_name_H-M   'P 1'
#
loop_
_entity.id
_entity.type
_entity.pdbx_description
1 polymer ?
#
loop_
_entity_poly.entity_id
_entity_poly.type
_entity_poly.pdbx_seq_one_letter_code
_entity_poly.pdbx_strand_id
1 'polypeptide(L)'
;MPTESIATDVTTLKIRAMASLINGGIQGSNPSISPDSIVEIAPRMITMKFPASEFYYGGILNRTNLNVVCQAVARASWEVTLDMVDDDAHHGLQNDIHFNSPRPEEEVVVTARARQLVPRADELGYEAVVKRDGADLTISVGYSYIHMG
;
A
#
# COMPACT_ATOMS: atom_id res chain seq x y z
N MET A 1 19.02 27.79 -4.63
CA MET A 1 18.51 26.82 -5.62
C MET A 1 18.65 25.42 -5.04
N PRO A 2 17.54 24.77 -4.62
CA PRO A 2 17.53 23.36 -4.15
C PRO A 2 16.62 22.42 -4.96
N THR A 3 16.14 22.83 -6.13
CA THR A 3 15.01 22.18 -6.82
C THR A 3 15.36 20.84 -7.49
N GLU A 4 16.59 20.68 -7.99
CA GLU A 4 17.00 19.43 -8.66
C GLU A 4 17.20 18.27 -7.66
N SER A 5 17.84 18.53 -6.51
CA SER A 5 18.07 17.50 -5.49
C SER A 5 16.76 16.90 -4.96
N ILE A 6 15.78 17.74 -4.62
CA ILE A 6 14.51 17.31 -4.05
C ILE A 6 13.67 16.53 -5.07
N ALA A 7 13.67 16.96 -6.34
CA ALA A 7 12.94 16.26 -7.40
C ALA A 7 13.54 14.87 -7.70
N THR A 8 14.87 14.75 -7.66
CA THR A 8 15.57 13.46 -7.77
C THR A 8 15.27 12.54 -6.58
N ASP A 9 15.17 13.08 -5.37
CA ASP A 9 14.86 12.29 -4.17
C ASP A 9 13.42 11.76 -4.18
N VAL A 10 12.43 12.58 -4.52
CA VAL A 10 11.02 12.15 -4.63
C VAL A 10 10.83 11.10 -5.72
N THR A 11 11.47 11.28 -6.87
CA THR A 11 11.38 10.31 -7.98
C THR A 11 11.99 8.97 -7.58
N THR A 12 13.15 8.99 -6.91
CA THR A 12 13.81 7.78 -6.40
C THR A 12 12.93 7.03 -5.40
N LEU A 13 12.31 7.73 -4.45
CA LEU A 13 11.41 7.13 -3.47
C LEU A 13 10.18 6.49 -4.13
N LYS A 14 9.58 7.15 -5.14
CA LYS A 14 8.48 6.59 -5.90
C LYS A 14 8.88 5.31 -6.66
N ILE A 15 10.04 5.30 -7.29
CA ILE A 15 10.57 4.11 -7.99
C ILE A 15 10.77 2.95 -7.01
N ARG A 16 11.32 3.21 -5.82
CA ARG A 16 11.52 2.18 -4.77
C ARG A 16 10.18 1.61 -4.30
N ALA A 17 9.18 2.46 -4.07
CA ALA A 17 7.84 2.00 -3.70
C ALA A 17 7.21 1.13 -4.78
N MET A 18 7.33 1.52 -6.06
CA MET A 18 6.85 0.71 -7.17
C MET A 18 7.57 -0.65 -7.26
N ALA A 19 8.89 -0.68 -7.07
CA ALA A 19 9.67 -1.92 -7.07
C ALA A 19 9.25 -2.86 -5.93
N SER A 20 9.03 -2.32 -4.72
CA SER A 20 8.51 -3.07 -3.57
C SER A 20 7.16 -3.74 -3.87
N LEU A 21 6.22 -2.99 -4.47
CA LEU A 21 4.91 -3.52 -4.85
C LEU A 21 5.01 -4.66 -5.88
N ILE A 22 5.89 -4.51 -6.87
CA ILE A 22 6.12 -5.54 -7.91
C ILE A 22 6.72 -6.80 -7.29
N ASN A 23 7.69 -6.66 -6.39
CA ASN A 23 8.28 -7.79 -5.65
C ASN A 23 7.26 -8.47 -4.73
N GLY A 24 6.31 -7.70 -4.17
CA GLY A 24 5.17 -8.19 -3.41
C GLY A 24 4.10 -8.92 -4.24
N GLY A 25 4.33 -9.12 -5.54
CA GLY A 25 3.42 -9.86 -6.43
C GLY A 25 2.29 -9.02 -7.03
N ILE A 26 2.33 -7.68 -6.89
CA ILE A 26 1.38 -6.82 -7.57
C ILE A 26 1.82 -6.62 -9.02
N GLN A 27 1.02 -7.11 -9.96
CA GLN A 27 1.30 -6.95 -11.38
C GLN A 27 1.10 -5.49 -11.76
N GLY A 28 2.07 -4.88 -12.44
CA GLY A 28 2.01 -3.46 -12.82
C GLY A 28 0.84 -3.07 -13.73
N SER A 29 0.10 -4.03 -14.28
CA SER A 29 -1.09 -3.81 -15.12
C SER A 29 -2.41 -3.84 -14.37
N ASN A 30 -2.50 -4.48 -13.19
CA ASN A 30 -3.75 -4.54 -12.43
C ASN A 30 -3.52 -4.84 -10.92
N PRO A 31 -3.69 -3.86 -10.02
CA PRO A 31 -3.95 -2.46 -10.34
C PRO A 31 -2.80 -1.80 -11.09
N SER A 32 -3.07 -0.75 -11.86
CA SER A 32 -2.04 -0.03 -12.59
C SER A 32 -1.13 0.69 -11.58
N ILE A 33 0.14 0.28 -11.50
CA ILE A 33 1.12 0.91 -10.63
C ILE A 33 1.83 2.00 -11.42
N SER A 34 1.63 3.26 -11.02
CA SER A 34 2.33 4.41 -11.59
C SER A 34 2.83 5.36 -10.50
N PRO A 35 3.81 6.24 -10.81
CA PRO A 35 4.23 7.29 -9.87
C PRO A 35 3.08 8.18 -9.39
N ASP A 36 2.03 8.35 -10.20
CA ASP A 36 0.84 9.14 -9.88
C ASP A 36 -0.12 8.43 -8.90
N SER A 37 0.04 7.11 -8.77
CA SER A 37 -0.66 6.32 -7.76
C SER A 37 -0.12 6.59 -6.36
N ILE A 38 1.10 7.13 -6.24
CA ILE A 38 1.74 7.44 -4.95
C ILE A 38 1.44 8.88 -4.56
N VAL A 39 0.58 9.04 -3.56
CA VAL A 39 0.11 10.33 -3.04
C VAL A 39 1.14 10.91 -2.07
N GLU A 40 1.61 10.10 -1.13
CA GLU A 40 2.49 10.52 -0.05
C GLU A 40 3.45 9.41 0.35
N ILE A 41 4.70 9.78 0.64
CA ILE A 41 5.69 8.94 1.30
C ILE A 41 6.22 9.74 2.49
N ALA A 42 6.08 9.19 3.69
CA ALA A 42 6.60 9.76 4.93
C ALA A 42 7.28 8.64 5.75
N PRO A 43 8.06 8.96 6.80
CA PRO A 43 8.68 7.93 7.62
C PRO A 43 7.64 6.93 8.12
N ARG A 44 7.85 5.64 7.79
CA ARG A 44 6.94 4.52 8.11
C ARG A 44 5.51 4.67 7.59
N MET A 45 5.29 5.44 6.54
CA MET A 45 3.97 5.62 5.95
C MET A 45 4.05 5.79 4.43
N ILE A 46 3.13 5.13 3.73
CA ILE A 46 2.86 5.38 2.32
C ILE A 46 1.35 5.50 2.11
N THR A 47 0.94 6.49 1.32
CA THR A 47 -0.44 6.64 0.85
C THR A 47 -0.49 6.47 -0.65
N MET A 48 -1.33 5.56 -1.12
CA MET A 48 -1.54 5.29 -2.54
C MET A 48 -3.01 5.35 -2.91
N LYS A 49 -3.27 5.61 -4.19
CA LYS A 49 -4.61 5.66 -4.76
C LYS A 49 -4.72 4.78 -6.00
N PHE A 50 -5.85 4.08 -6.12
CA PHE A 50 -6.11 3.14 -7.20
C PHE A 50 -7.56 3.32 -7.69
N PRO A 51 -7.82 3.26 -9.00
CA PRO A 51 -9.18 3.16 -9.51
C PRO A 51 -9.87 1.92 -8.95
N ALA A 52 -11.07 2.06 -8.38
CA ALA A 52 -11.80 0.93 -7.81
C ALA A 52 -12.11 -0.14 -8.86
N SER A 53 -12.35 0.27 -10.10
CA SER A 53 -12.62 -0.60 -11.25
C SER A 53 -11.55 -1.66 -11.52
N GLU A 54 -10.30 -1.41 -11.14
CA GLU A 54 -9.19 -2.37 -11.30
C GLU A 54 -9.36 -3.60 -10.39
N PHE A 55 -10.06 -3.44 -9.27
CA PHE A 55 -10.40 -4.55 -8.38
C PHE A 55 -11.63 -5.35 -8.86
N TYR A 56 -12.20 -5.06 -10.02
CA TYR A 56 -13.36 -5.78 -10.57
C TYR A 56 -12.98 -6.72 -11.70
N TYR A 57 -13.52 -7.93 -11.67
CA TYR A 57 -13.44 -8.88 -12.78
C TYR A 57 -14.85 -9.35 -13.15
N GLY A 58 -15.26 -9.12 -14.40
CA GLY A 58 -16.62 -9.46 -14.86
C GLY A 58 -17.73 -8.73 -14.08
N GLY A 59 -17.46 -7.52 -13.57
CA GLY A 59 -18.41 -6.75 -12.75
C GLY A 59 -18.50 -7.19 -11.28
N ILE A 60 -17.66 -8.14 -10.84
CA ILE A 60 -17.60 -8.62 -9.46
C ILE A 60 -16.32 -8.13 -8.80
N LEU A 61 -16.43 -7.58 -7.60
CA LEU A 61 -15.29 -7.17 -6.80
C LEU A 61 -14.44 -8.38 -6.39
N ASN A 62 -13.19 -8.40 -6.83
CA ASN A 62 -12.17 -9.34 -6.41
C ASN A 62 -11.52 -8.85 -5.10
N ARG A 63 -12.14 -9.22 -3.97
CA ARG A 63 -11.64 -8.87 -2.63
C ARG A 63 -10.24 -9.41 -2.34
N THR A 64 -9.88 -10.56 -2.92
CA THR A 64 -8.54 -11.13 -2.79
C THR A 64 -7.50 -10.20 -3.40
N ASN A 65 -7.77 -9.64 -4.59
CA ASN A 65 -6.86 -8.68 -5.21
C ASN A 65 -6.75 -7.37 -4.42
N LEU A 66 -7.87 -6.89 -3.84
CA LEU A 66 -7.85 -5.71 -2.97
C LEU A 66 -6.97 -5.93 -1.73
N ASN A 67 -7.11 -7.08 -1.05
CA ASN A 67 -6.26 -7.45 0.10
C ASN A 67 -4.80 -7.58 -0.31
N VAL A 68 -4.60 -8.30 -1.42
CA VAL A 68 -3.45 -8.26 -2.35
C VAL A 68 -2.57 -7.02 -2.17
N VAL A 69 -3.17 -5.98 -2.74
CA VAL A 69 -2.61 -4.64 -2.92
C VAL A 69 -2.46 -3.93 -1.59
N CYS A 70 -3.47 -3.96 -0.72
CA CYS A 70 -3.39 -3.28 0.57
C CYS A 70 -2.20 -3.76 1.41
N GLN A 71 -1.94 -5.06 1.41
CA GLN A 71 -0.79 -5.65 2.11
C GLN A 71 0.54 -5.31 1.45
N ALA A 72 0.58 -5.30 0.12
CA ALA A 72 1.77 -4.87 -0.61
C ALA A 72 2.10 -3.40 -0.31
N VAL A 73 1.10 -2.52 -0.22
CA VAL A 73 1.31 -1.11 0.20
C VAL A 73 1.81 -1.03 1.64
N ALA A 74 1.29 -1.87 2.55
CA ALA A 74 1.80 -1.96 3.92
C ALA A 74 3.26 -2.40 3.99
N ARG A 75 3.64 -3.43 3.21
CA ARG A 75 5.03 -3.86 3.08
C ARG A 75 5.92 -2.76 2.50
N ALA A 76 5.47 -2.09 1.44
CA ALA A 76 6.20 -0.98 0.85
C ALA A 76 6.43 0.16 1.85
N SER A 77 5.47 0.42 2.74
CA SER A 77 5.64 1.43 3.79
C SER A 77 6.80 1.10 4.76
N TRP A 78 7.13 -0.17 4.94
CA TRP A 78 8.27 -0.61 5.74
C TRP A 78 9.57 -0.64 4.90
N GLU A 79 9.56 -1.28 3.73
CA GLU A 79 10.76 -1.45 2.90
C GLU A 79 11.34 -0.12 2.44
N VAL A 80 10.49 0.80 1.96
CA VAL A 80 10.92 2.07 1.39
C VAL A 80 11.39 3.05 2.45
N THR A 81 10.76 3.04 3.62
CA THR A 81 11.00 4.06 4.66
C THR A 81 12.07 3.67 5.66
N LEU A 82 12.42 2.38 5.74
CA LEU A 82 13.52 1.87 6.55
C LEU A 82 14.77 1.55 5.73
N ASP A 83 14.72 1.70 4.40
CA ASP A 83 15.77 1.31 3.45
C ASP A 83 16.20 -0.17 3.62
N MET A 84 15.23 -1.00 3.98
CA MET A 84 15.41 -2.42 4.27
C MET A 84 14.61 -3.22 3.25
N VAL A 85 15.28 -3.68 2.20
CA VAL A 85 14.75 -4.75 1.35
C VAL A 85 15.28 -6.04 1.96
N ASP A 86 14.53 -6.62 2.88
CA ASP A 86 14.97 -7.83 3.58
C ASP A 86 14.27 -9.06 2.98
N ASP A 87 15.03 -9.81 2.18
CA ASP A 87 14.61 -11.07 1.57
C ASP A 87 14.33 -12.16 2.62
N ASP A 88 14.85 -12.02 3.84
CA ASP A 88 14.63 -12.92 4.98
C ASP A 88 13.46 -12.49 5.87
N ALA A 89 12.69 -11.47 5.46
CA ALA A 89 11.57 -10.99 6.24
C ALA A 89 10.31 -11.86 6.08
N HIS A 90 9.86 -12.44 7.19
CA HIS A 90 8.72 -13.35 7.21
C HIS A 90 7.43 -12.62 7.58
N HIS A 91 6.43 -12.65 6.68
CA HIS A 91 5.08 -12.17 6.98
C HIS A 91 4.34 -13.21 7.85
N GLY A 92 3.99 -12.80 9.07
CA GLY A 92 3.18 -13.56 10.02
C GLY A 92 1.80 -12.92 10.24
N LEU A 93 0.90 -13.71 10.85
CA LEU A 93 -0.47 -13.39 11.32
C LEU A 93 -1.13 -12.17 10.65
N GLN A 94 -2.05 -12.46 9.75
CA GLN A 94 -2.82 -11.46 9.00
C GLN A 94 -4.25 -11.37 9.54
N ASN A 95 -4.73 -10.15 9.74
CA ASN A 95 -6.13 -9.91 10.10
C ASN A 95 -6.67 -8.76 9.26
N ASP A 96 -7.63 -9.08 8.38
CA ASP A 96 -8.28 -8.12 7.50
C ASP A 96 -9.78 -8.06 7.80
N ILE A 97 -10.32 -6.85 7.96
CA ILE A 97 -11.74 -6.61 8.21
C ILE A 97 -12.29 -5.75 7.08
N HIS A 98 -13.37 -6.25 6.46
CA HIS A 98 -14.05 -5.59 5.35
C HIS A 98 -15.38 -5.00 5.81
N PHE A 99 -15.62 -3.73 5.49
CA PHE A 99 -16.84 -3.02 5.92
C PHE A 99 -17.78 -2.70 4.76
N ASN A 100 -17.24 -2.08 3.70
CA ASN A 100 -18.01 -1.58 2.57
C ASN A 100 -17.37 -1.99 1.25
N SER A 101 -18.18 -2.34 0.25
CA SER A 101 -17.67 -2.48 -1.11
C SER A 101 -17.50 -1.09 -1.75
N PRO A 102 -16.36 -0.79 -2.40
CA PRO A 102 -16.26 0.37 -3.28
C PRO A 102 -17.25 0.23 -4.45
N ARG A 103 -17.50 1.31 -5.20
CA ARG A 103 -18.17 1.29 -6.50
C ARG A 103 -17.10 1.38 -7.60
N PRO A 104 -17.28 0.77 -8.79
CA PRO A 104 -16.25 0.76 -9.83
C PRO A 104 -15.73 2.14 -10.25
N GLU A 105 -16.56 3.18 -10.18
CA GLU A 105 -16.23 4.56 -10.50
C GLU A 105 -15.49 5.33 -9.39
N GLU A 106 -15.33 4.73 -8.21
CA GLU A 106 -14.65 5.36 -7.07
C GLU A 106 -13.12 5.23 -7.15
N GLU A 107 -12.42 6.03 -6.35
CA GLU A 107 -10.98 5.89 -6.13
C GLU A 107 -10.78 5.30 -4.73
N VAL A 108 -10.04 4.19 -4.66
CA VAL A 108 -9.62 3.57 -3.40
C VAL A 108 -8.31 4.20 -2.97
N VAL A 109 -8.31 4.82 -1.79
CA VAL A 109 -7.12 5.37 -1.16
C VAL A 109 -6.67 4.41 -0.06
N VAL A 110 -5.45 3.89 -0.19
CA VAL A 110 -4.83 3.02 0.79
C VAL A 110 -3.77 3.81 1.54
N THR A 111 -3.96 3.99 2.84
CA THR A 111 -2.94 4.54 3.74
C THR A 111 -2.35 3.39 4.53
N ALA A 112 -1.04 3.16 4.41
CA ALA A 112 -0.36 2.11 5.13
C ALA A 112 0.76 2.64 6.02
N ARG A 113 0.99 1.95 7.13
CA ARG A 113 1.89 2.36 8.21
C ARG A 113 2.68 1.17 8.74
N ALA A 114 3.96 1.40 9.05
CA ALA A 114 4.81 0.45 9.74
C ALA A 114 5.07 0.91 11.19
N ARG A 115 5.07 0.00 12.15
CA ARG A 115 5.37 0.32 13.55
C ARG A 115 6.26 -0.74 14.16
N GLN A 116 7.42 -0.34 14.68
CA GLN A 116 8.26 -1.27 15.42
C GLN A 116 7.58 -1.62 16.74
N LEU A 117 7.42 -2.92 17.01
CA LEU A 117 6.90 -3.42 18.28
C LEU A 117 8.02 -3.76 19.24
N VAL A 118 9.00 -4.53 18.73
CA VAL A 118 10.22 -4.93 19.44
C VAL A 118 11.37 -4.95 18.42
N PRO A 119 12.65 -5.04 18.87
CA PRO A 119 13.74 -5.22 17.93
C PRO A 119 13.48 -6.41 16.99
N ARG A 120 13.64 -6.19 15.69
CA ARG A 120 13.38 -7.19 14.63
C ARG A 120 11.93 -7.65 14.47
N ALA A 121 10.96 -6.94 15.04
CA ALA A 121 9.54 -7.17 14.75
C ALA A 121 8.80 -5.85 14.53
N ASP A 122 8.21 -5.71 13.35
CA ASP A 122 7.36 -4.59 13.00
C ASP A 122 5.94 -5.07 12.71
N GLU A 123 4.96 -4.25 13.06
CA GLU A 123 3.57 -4.36 12.64
C GLU A 123 3.37 -3.51 11.39
N LEU A 124 2.71 -4.07 10.38
CA LEU A 124 2.37 -3.42 9.12
C LEU A 124 0.85 -3.28 9.07
N GLY A 125 0.36 -2.06 9.21
CA GLY A 125 -1.07 -1.75 9.17
C GLY A 125 -1.46 -1.06 7.87
N TYR A 126 -2.71 -1.24 7.44
CA TYR A 126 -3.31 -0.45 6.38
C TYR A 126 -4.76 -0.08 6.68
N GLU A 127 -5.20 1.03 6.11
CA GLU A 127 -6.59 1.41 5.98
C GLU A 127 -6.85 1.80 4.52
N ALA A 128 -7.87 1.19 3.94
CA ALA A 128 -8.37 1.52 2.63
C ALA A 128 -9.72 2.24 2.76
N VAL A 129 -9.86 3.37 2.09
CA VAL A 129 -11.06 4.22 2.10
C VAL A 129 -11.49 4.57 0.69
N VAL A 130 -12.77 4.93 0.52
CA VAL A 130 -13.29 5.63 -0.65
C VAL A 130 -13.99 6.91 -0.21
N LYS A 131 -13.92 7.95 -1.03
CA LYS A 131 -14.71 9.17 -0.79
C LYS A 131 -16.07 9.03 -1.46
N ARG A 132 -17.13 9.03 -0.66
CA ARG A 132 -18.53 8.91 -1.12
C ARG A 132 -19.38 9.95 -0.40
N ASP A 133 -20.12 10.73 -1.17
CA ASP A 133 -21.03 11.77 -0.65
C ASP A 133 -20.33 12.76 0.32
N GLY A 134 -19.04 13.05 0.04
CA GLY A 134 -18.24 13.98 0.83
C GLY A 134 -17.61 13.39 2.10
N ALA A 135 -17.87 12.12 2.42
CA ALA A 135 -17.31 11.43 3.57
C ALA A 135 -16.32 10.33 3.13
N ASP A 136 -15.34 10.05 4.00
CA ASP A 136 -14.44 8.91 3.82
C ASP A 136 -15.11 7.67 4.42
N LEU A 137 -15.32 6.66 3.57
CA LEU A 137 -15.87 5.37 3.96
C LEU A 137 -14.76 4.33 3.95
N THR A 138 -14.47 3.77 5.12
CA THR A 138 -13.56 2.64 5.25
C THR A 138 -14.12 1.43 4.49
N ILE A 139 -13.33 0.89 3.58
CA ILE A 139 -13.64 -0.33 2.83
C ILE A 139 -12.98 -1.55 3.47
N SER A 140 -11.72 -1.40 3.90
CA SER A 140 -10.92 -2.45 4.49
C SER A 140 -9.92 -1.87 5.48
N VAL A 141 -9.66 -2.58 6.57
CA VAL A 141 -8.51 -2.36 7.44
C VAL A 141 -7.82 -3.69 7.64
N GLY A 142 -6.51 -3.66 7.81
CA GLY A 142 -5.81 -4.86 8.21
C GLY A 142 -4.46 -4.59 8.80
N TYR A 143 -3.91 -5.63 9.41
CA TYR A 143 -2.54 -5.62 9.88
C TYR A 143 -1.89 -6.99 9.67
N SER A 144 -0.58 -6.96 9.53
CA SER A 144 0.30 -8.12 9.54
C SER A 144 1.54 -7.84 10.38
N TYR A 145 2.30 -8.89 10.68
CA TYR A 145 3.59 -8.76 11.35
C TYR A 145 4.70 -9.16 10.42
N ILE A 146 5.83 -8.46 10.52
CA ILE A 146 7.05 -8.80 9.81
C ILE A 146 8.16 -9.01 10.83
N HIS A 147 8.83 -10.16 10.72
CA HIS A 147 9.98 -10.52 11.56
C HIS A 147 11.22 -10.67 10.70
N MET A 148 12.34 -10.10 11.15
CA MET A 148 13.66 -10.29 10.54
C MET A 148 14.35 -11.49 11.19
N GLY A 149 14.99 -12.33 10.37
CA GLY A 149 15.80 -13.48 10.80
C GLY A 149 17.05 -13.15 11.62
#